data_AF-A0A1M6WZ09-F1
#
_entry.id   AF-A0A1M6WZ09-F1
#
_cell.length_a   1.000
_cell.length_b   1.000
_cell.length_c   1.000
_cell.angle_alpha   90.00
_cell.angle_beta   90.00
_cell.angle_gamma   90.00
#
_symmetry.space_group_name_H-M   'P 1'
#
loop_
_entity.id
_entity.type
_entity.pdbx_description
1 polymer ?
#
loop_
_entity_poly.entity_id
_entity_poly.type
_entity_poly.pdbx_seq_one_letter_code
_entity_poly.pdbx_strand_id
1 'polypeptide(L)'
;MEKTVLTIETYNMSAKDFENKFMNLDLYKENLNSFCRLLKPGSKILDLGCGPGNVAKFLYELNRDYTIVGIDLSKEMIKLARQNVPQNSVTFKVRDIRDIEIEETTYDAVIASFCIVHLENSETKNLLTKISKMLRKNGMLYISCMEGTKSGFETTSFSDGGNIYFNYYTEEFLTHILEKNQFKILEINRQNYSENDGSITTDMFFFACKV
;
A
#
# COMPACT_ATOMS: atom_id res chain seq x y z
N MET A 1 18.16 -5.89 6.23
CA MET A 1 17.62 -6.45 7.49
C MET A 1 17.51 -5.35 8.55
N GLU A 2 18.58 -4.62 8.84
CA GLU A 2 18.58 -3.49 9.79
C GLU A 2 17.54 -2.40 9.48
N LYS A 3 17.44 -1.96 8.20
CA LYS A 3 16.45 -0.94 7.80
C LYS A 3 14.99 -1.30 8.12
N THR A 4 14.64 -2.56 7.94
CA THR A 4 13.28 -3.04 8.17
C THR A 4 12.99 -3.05 9.65
N VAL A 5 13.93 -3.56 10.45
CA VAL A 5 13.78 -3.61 11.92
C VAL A 5 13.51 -2.22 12.47
N LEU A 6 14.37 -1.24 12.14
CA LEU A 6 14.21 0.13 12.64
C LEU A 6 12.92 0.81 12.17
N THR A 7 12.55 0.60 10.91
CA THR A 7 11.30 1.12 10.35
C THR A 7 10.08 0.56 11.09
N ILE A 8 10.05 -0.75 11.31
CA ILE A 8 8.92 -1.42 11.97
C ILE A 8 8.86 -1.15 13.47
N GLU A 9 10.01 -1.01 14.13
CA GLU A 9 10.07 -0.54 15.51
C GLU A 9 9.46 0.86 15.63
N THR A 10 9.81 1.77 14.72
CA THR A 10 9.23 3.11 14.67
C THR A 10 7.72 3.08 14.43
N TYR A 11 7.23 2.30 13.46
CA TYR A 11 5.79 2.15 13.25
C TYR A 11 5.05 1.52 14.44
N ASN A 12 5.68 0.56 15.14
CA ASN A 12 5.08 -0.03 16.34
C ASN A 12 4.96 0.99 17.48
N MET A 13 6.00 1.81 17.70
CA MET A 13 5.99 2.86 18.74
C MET A 13 4.96 3.95 18.43
N SER A 14 4.88 4.36 17.16
CA SER A 14 4.06 5.48 16.70
C SER A 14 2.69 5.07 16.12
N ALA A 15 2.26 3.82 16.32
CA ALA A 15 1.08 3.27 15.64
C ALA A 15 -0.19 4.10 15.89
N LYS A 16 -0.38 4.59 17.12
CA LYS A 16 -1.54 5.39 17.49
C LYS A 16 -1.50 6.79 16.88
N ASP A 17 -0.33 7.42 16.81
CA ASP A 17 -0.18 8.73 16.18
C ASP A 17 -0.38 8.66 14.66
N PHE A 18 0.11 7.58 14.04
CA PHE A 18 -0.17 7.29 12.63
C PHE A 18 -1.67 7.08 12.39
N GLU A 19 -2.34 6.28 13.22
CA GLU A 19 -3.80 6.08 13.12
C GLU A 19 -4.55 7.42 13.26
N ASN A 20 -4.26 8.20 14.28
CA ASN A 20 -4.90 9.50 14.49
C ASN A 20 -4.75 10.42 13.28
N LYS A 21 -3.61 10.36 12.58
CA LYS A 21 -3.33 11.21 11.41
C LYS A 21 -3.92 10.67 10.11
N PHE A 22 -3.85 9.36 9.85
CA PHE A 22 -4.10 8.79 8.51
C PHE A 22 -5.29 7.83 8.43
N MET A 23 -6.02 7.61 9.53
CA MET A 23 -7.23 6.80 9.47
C MET A 23 -8.34 7.45 8.63
N ASN A 24 -8.38 8.79 8.59
CA ASN A 24 -9.20 9.51 7.63
C ASN A 24 -8.46 9.65 6.30
N LEU A 25 -9.05 9.12 5.24
CA LEU A 25 -8.47 9.06 3.90
C LEU A 25 -8.77 10.29 3.03
N ASP A 26 -9.37 11.37 3.55
CA ASP A 26 -9.78 12.55 2.78
C ASP A 26 -8.72 13.03 1.77
N LEU A 27 -7.44 12.99 2.14
CA LEU A 27 -6.33 13.39 1.27
C LEU A 27 -6.21 12.55 -0.02
N TYR A 28 -6.46 11.23 0.03
CA TYR A 28 -6.26 10.30 -1.09
C TYR A 28 -7.54 9.59 -1.54
N LYS A 29 -8.67 9.96 -0.95
CA LYS A 29 -9.97 9.29 -1.14
C LYS A 29 -10.40 9.26 -2.60
N GLU A 30 -10.15 10.31 -3.37
CA GLU A 30 -10.56 10.39 -4.78
C GLU A 30 -9.80 9.41 -5.68
N ASN A 31 -8.50 9.21 -5.43
CA ASN A 31 -7.71 8.21 -6.15
C ASN A 31 -8.20 6.79 -5.83
N LEU A 32 -8.44 6.47 -4.56
CA LEU A 32 -8.99 5.18 -4.15
C LEU A 32 -10.41 4.96 -4.69
N ASN A 33 -11.29 5.98 -4.63
CA ASN A 33 -12.64 5.94 -5.21
C ASN A 33 -12.58 5.61 -6.71
N SER A 34 -11.72 6.31 -7.45
CA SER A 34 -11.59 6.13 -8.90
C SER A 34 -11.11 4.73 -9.24
N PHE A 35 -10.12 4.22 -8.52
CA PHE A 35 -9.68 2.83 -8.65
C PHE A 35 -10.80 1.82 -8.33
N CYS A 36 -11.58 2.05 -7.25
CA CYS A 36 -12.63 1.12 -6.84
C CYS A 36 -13.76 1.00 -7.87
N ARG A 37 -13.97 2.00 -8.75
CA ARG A 37 -14.92 1.91 -9.89
C ARG A 37 -14.53 0.86 -10.91
N LEU A 38 -13.28 0.41 -10.91
CA LEU A 38 -12.78 -0.67 -11.77
C LEU A 38 -13.07 -2.06 -11.18
N LEU A 39 -13.47 -2.13 -9.91
CA LEU A 39 -13.68 -3.38 -9.19
C LEU A 39 -15.13 -3.89 -9.34
N LYS A 40 -15.26 -5.21 -9.44
CA LYS A 40 -16.58 -5.86 -9.47
C LYS A 40 -17.11 -6.06 -8.06
N PRO A 41 -18.44 -6.05 -7.84
CA PRO A 41 -19.02 -6.54 -6.59
C PRO A 41 -18.47 -7.93 -6.24
N GLY A 42 -18.22 -8.19 -4.96
CA GLY A 42 -17.67 -9.47 -4.52
C GLY A 42 -16.16 -9.68 -4.76
N SER A 43 -15.43 -8.65 -5.23
CA SER A 43 -13.98 -8.76 -5.47
C SER A 43 -13.22 -9.22 -4.22
N LYS A 44 -12.28 -10.16 -4.41
CA LYS A 44 -11.29 -10.52 -3.39
C LYS A 44 -10.07 -9.61 -3.51
N ILE A 45 -9.78 -8.86 -2.44
CA ILE A 45 -8.79 -7.78 -2.43
C ILE A 45 -7.67 -8.12 -1.43
N LEU A 46 -6.42 -7.94 -1.85
CA LEU A 46 -5.24 -7.97 -0.97
C LEU A 46 -4.75 -6.54 -0.73
N ASP A 47 -4.73 -6.12 0.53
CA ASP A 47 -4.22 -4.82 0.98
C ASP A 47 -2.83 -5.02 1.61
N LEU A 48 -1.79 -4.60 0.89
CA LEU A 48 -0.39 -4.78 1.25
C LEU A 48 0.11 -3.59 2.07
N GLY A 49 0.71 -3.85 3.23
CA GLY A 49 1.11 -2.78 4.15
C GLY A 49 -0.11 -2.02 4.66
N CYS A 50 -1.15 -2.76 5.09
CA CYS A 50 -2.47 -2.21 5.39
C CYS A 50 -2.52 -1.26 6.60
N GLY A 51 -1.42 -1.13 7.36
CA GLY A 51 -1.33 -0.24 8.51
C GLY A 51 -2.46 -0.48 9.52
N PRO A 52 -3.10 0.58 10.05
CA PRO A 52 -4.22 0.47 10.97
C PRO A 52 -5.56 0.14 10.27
N GLY A 53 -5.50 -0.35 9.02
CA GLY A 53 -6.66 -0.78 8.24
C GLY A 53 -7.47 0.36 7.64
N ASN A 54 -6.87 1.53 7.39
CA ASN A 54 -7.57 2.69 6.82
C ASN A 54 -8.13 2.41 5.41
N VAL A 55 -7.33 1.83 4.52
CA VAL A 55 -7.78 1.42 3.18
C VAL A 55 -8.81 0.30 3.27
N ALA A 56 -8.52 -0.75 4.05
CA ALA A 56 -9.48 -1.84 4.29
C ALA A 56 -10.83 -1.36 4.84
N LYS A 57 -10.83 -0.37 5.76
CA LYS A 57 -12.06 0.25 6.28
C LYS A 57 -12.86 0.93 5.18
N PHE A 58 -12.18 1.75 4.38
CA PHE A 58 -12.82 2.44 3.25
C PHE A 58 -13.43 1.46 2.24
N LEU A 59 -12.70 0.40 1.88
CA LEU A 59 -13.20 -0.63 0.98
C LEU A 59 -14.43 -1.35 1.56
N TYR A 60 -14.39 -1.70 2.85
CA TYR A 60 -15.50 -2.35 3.55
C TYR A 60 -16.75 -1.46 3.61
N GLU A 61 -16.58 -0.16 3.88
CA GLU A 61 -17.67 0.81 3.91
C GLU A 61 -18.24 1.09 2.51
N LEU A 62 -17.39 1.07 1.48
CA LEU A 62 -17.78 1.26 0.09
C LEU A 62 -18.61 0.08 -0.43
N ASN A 63 -18.18 -1.16 -0.16
CA ASN A 63 -18.89 -2.35 -0.56
C ASN A 63 -18.64 -3.52 0.39
N ARG A 64 -19.69 -3.90 1.14
CA ARG A 64 -19.65 -5.00 2.13
C ARG A 64 -19.53 -6.39 1.51
N ASP A 65 -19.68 -6.53 0.20
CA ASP A 65 -19.52 -7.79 -0.51
C ASP A 65 -18.04 -8.10 -0.81
N TYR A 66 -17.13 -7.14 -0.65
CA TYR A 66 -15.70 -7.39 -0.81
C TYR A 66 -15.17 -8.37 0.24
N THR A 67 -14.25 -9.24 -0.18
CA THR A 67 -13.45 -10.07 0.72
C THR A 67 -12.06 -9.51 0.79
N ILE A 68 -11.66 -8.96 1.94
CA ILE A 68 -10.40 -8.21 2.07
C ILE A 68 -9.42 -8.99 2.94
N VAL A 69 -8.19 -9.12 2.48
CA VAL A 69 -7.06 -9.61 3.27
C VAL A 69 -6.07 -8.47 3.43
N GLY A 70 -5.91 -7.97 4.64
CA GLY A 70 -4.89 -6.97 4.97
C GLY A 70 -3.65 -7.63 5.57
N ILE A 71 -2.48 -7.27 5.07
CA ILE A 71 -1.22 -7.70 5.68
C ILE A 71 -0.34 -6.51 5.99
N ASP A 72 0.33 -6.57 7.13
CA ASP A 72 1.30 -5.56 7.56
C ASP A 72 2.35 -6.25 8.43
N LEU A 73 3.57 -5.73 8.44
CA LEU A 73 4.65 -6.29 9.23
C LEU A 73 4.60 -5.80 10.69
N SER A 74 3.96 -4.66 10.96
CA SER A 74 3.76 -4.12 12.30
C SER A 74 2.61 -4.83 13.02
N LYS A 75 2.93 -5.44 14.17
CA LYS A 75 1.93 -6.07 15.03
C LYS A 75 0.95 -5.06 15.65
N GLU A 76 1.41 -3.85 15.97
CA GLU A 76 0.55 -2.82 16.57
C GLU A 76 -0.39 -2.23 15.52
N MET A 77 0.06 -2.07 14.27
CA MET A 77 -0.82 -1.70 13.15
C MET A 77 -1.93 -2.73 12.94
N ILE A 78 -1.59 -4.02 12.87
CA ILE A 78 -2.59 -5.09 12.73
C ILE A 78 -3.56 -5.14 13.92
N LYS A 79 -3.08 -4.86 15.13
CA LYS A 79 -3.95 -4.76 16.32
C LYS A 79 -4.97 -3.63 16.16
N LEU A 80 -4.55 -2.45 15.70
CA LEU A 80 -5.44 -1.32 15.43
C LEU A 80 -6.40 -1.62 14.27
N ALA A 81 -5.92 -2.24 13.18
CA ALA A 81 -6.75 -2.64 12.06
C ALA A 81 -7.91 -3.54 12.46
N ARG A 82 -7.67 -4.49 13.37
CA ARG A 82 -8.72 -5.38 13.93
C ARG A 82 -9.73 -4.65 14.81
N GLN A 83 -9.35 -3.53 15.42
CA GLN A 83 -10.25 -2.68 16.21
C GLN A 83 -11.08 -1.75 15.31
N ASN A 84 -10.48 -1.27 14.22
CA ASN A 84 -11.09 -0.29 13.34
C ASN A 84 -12.07 -0.86 12.31
N VAL A 85 -11.93 -2.13 11.95
CA VAL A 85 -12.68 -2.77 10.86
C VAL A 85 -13.38 -4.04 11.33
N PRO A 86 -14.68 -4.21 11.04
CA PRO A 86 -15.39 -5.45 11.35
C PRO A 86 -14.75 -6.68 10.68
N GLN A 87 -14.56 -7.74 11.45
CA GLN A 87 -13.82 -8.95 11.02
C GLN A 87 -14.68 -9.97 10.26
N ASN A 88 -15.89 -9.60 9.81
CA ASN A 88 -16.80 -10.52 9.13
C ASN A 88 -16.43 -10.76 7.66
N SER A 89 -15.75 -9.80 7.02
CA SER A 89 -15.32 -9.88 5.61
C SER A 89 -13.87 -9.43 5.41
N VAL A 90 -13.19 -9.05 6.49
CA VAL A 90 -11.82 -8.57 6.48
C VAL A 90 -10.97 -9.43 7.40
N THR A 91 -9.84 -9.94 6.90
CA THR A 91 -8.88 -10.71 7.68
C THR A 91 -7.54 -9.99 7.69
N PHE A 92 -6.98 -9.77 8.89
CA PHE A 92 -5.68 -9.13 9.06
C PHE A 92 -4.61 -10.11 9.53
N LYS A 93 -3.42 -10.08 8.90
CA LYS A 93 -2.28 -10.94 9.23
C LYS A 93 -1.00 -10.13 9.41
N VAL A 94 -0.24 -10.45 10.46
CA VAL A 94 1.13 -9.93 10.62
C VAL A 94 2.05 -10.72 9.69
N ARG A 95 2.50 -10.10 8.60
CA ARG A 95 3.36 -10.72 7.57
C ARG A 95 4.22 -9.68 6.88
N ASP A 96 5.42 -10.08 6.49
CA ASP A 96 6.25 -9.31 5.59
C ASP A 96 5.73 -9.42 4.16
N ILE A 97 5.50 -8.28 3.49
CA ILE A 97 5.04 -8.27 2.09
C ILE A 97 6.06 -8.89 1.12
N ARG A 98 7.34 -8.97 1.52
CA ARG A 98 8.40 -9.63 0.75
C ARG A 98 8.31 -11.15 0.83
N ASP A 99 7.72 -11.70 1.88
CA ASP A 99 7.67 -13.14 2.18
C ASP A 99 6.25 -13.73 2.04
N ILE A 100 5.41 -13.10 1.20
CA ILE A 100 4.08 -13.63 0.91
C ILE A 100 4.22 -14.94 0.13
N GLU A 101 3.61 -16.00 0.67
CA GLU A 101 3.44 -17.27 -0.01
C GLU A 101 2.46 -17.09 -1.19
N ILE A 102 2.87 -17.58 -2.37
CA ILE A 102 2.05 -17.46 -3.57
C ILE A 102 0.98 -18.56 -3.52
N GLU A 103 -0.21 -18.22 -3.04
CA GLU A 103 -1.42 -18.94 -3.43
C GLU A 103 -1.82 -18.43 -4.83
N GLU A 104 -1.43 -19.17 -5.88
CA GLU A 104 -1.60 -18.72 -7.27
C GLU A 104 -3.05 -18.33 -7.59
N THR A 105 -3.24 -17.21 -8.33
CA THR A 105 -4.52 -16.78 -8.94
C THR A 105 -5.71 -16.55 -7.99
N THR A 106 -5.45 -15.95 -6.84
CA THR A 106 -6.46 -15.80 -5.79
C THR A 106 -7.21 -14.47 -5.81
N TYR A 107 -6.59 -13.36 -6.24
CA TYR A 107 -7.14 -12.01 -6.02
C TYR A 107 -7.67 -11.35 -7.30
N ASP A 108 -8.76 -10.61 -7.16
CA ASP A 108 -9.31 -9.72 -8.18
C ASP A 108 -8.64 -8.34 -8.16
N ALA A 109 -8.15 -7.93 -6.99
CA ALA A 109 -7.36 -6.72 -6.85
C ALA A 109 -6.26 -6.84 -5.79
N VAL A 110 -5.17 -6.10 -6.02
CA VAL A 110 -4.11 -5.87 -5.04
C VAL A 110 -3.94 -4.35 -4.88
N ILE A 111 -3.90 -3.89 -3.64
CA ILE A 111 -3.65 -2.50 -3.29
C ILE A 111 -2.34 -2.43 -2.51
N ALA A 112 -1.43 -1.57 -2.97
CA ALA A 112 -0.16 -1.27 -2.32
C ALA A 112 -0.08 0.23 -2.06
N SER A 113 -0.83 0.70 -1.06
CA SER A 113 -0.97 2.12 -0.74
C SER A 113 0.16 2.57 0.20
N PHE A 114 1.10 3.36 -0.30
CA PHE A 114 2.23 3.91 0.46
C PHE A 114 3.04 2.88 1.27
N CYS A 115 3.13 1.64 0.80
CA CYS A 115 3.88 0.57 1.48
C CYS A 115 5.18 0.18 0.75
N ILE A 116 5.21 0.27 -0.60
CA ILE A 116 6.42 -0.04 -1.38
C ILE A 116 7.54 0.96 -1.14
N VAL A 117 7.23 2.11 -0.55
CA VAL A 117 8.19 3.15 -0.18
C VAL A 117 9.16 2.68 0.89
N HIS A 118 8.91 1.58 1.59
CA HIS A 118 9.85 0.98 2.54
C HIS A 118 10.75 -0.10 1.92
N LEU A 119 10.57 -0.38 0.63
CA LEU A 119 11.31 -1.39 -0.11
C LEU A 119 12.42 -0.76 -0.96
N GLU A 120 13.53 -1.48 -1.13
CA GLU A 120 14.50 -1.17 -2.18
C GLU A 120 13.94 -1.52 -3.57
N ASN A 121 14.56 -0.93 -4.60
CA ASN A 121 14.21 -1.19 -6.00
C ASN A 121 14.22 -2.69 -6.36
N SER A 122 15.15 -3.48 -5.81
CA SER A 122 15.20 -4.94 -6.01
C SER A 122 14.03 -5.67 -5.34
N GLU A 123 13.67 -5.27 -4.13
CA GLU A 123 12.56 -5.82 -3.36
C GLU A 123 11.22 -5.50 -4.03
N THR A 124 11.04 -4.27 -4.53
CA THR A 124 9.85 -3.85 -5.29
C THR A 124 9.71 -4.62 -6.60
N LYS A 125 10.81 -4.83 -7.34
CA LYS A 125 10.81 -5.71 -8.53
C LYS A 125 10.30 -7.11 -8.22
N ASN A 126 10.80 -7.70 -7.13
CA ASN A 126 10.40 -9.03 -6.68
C ASN A 126 8.93 -9.06 -6.25
N LEU A 127 8.48 -8.06 -5.48
CA LEU A 127 7.10 -7.94 -5.04
C LEU A 127 6.13 -7.81 -6.23
N LEU A 128 6.40 -6.93 -7.20
CA LEU A 128 5.55 -6.76 -8.38
C LEU A 128 5.48 -8.03 -9.23
N THR A 129 6.56 -8.81 -9.28
CA THR A 129 6.55 -10.14 -9.91
C THR A 129 5.61 -11.12 -9.18
N LYS A 130 5.63 -11.12 -7.84
CA LYS A 130 4.71 -11.94 -7.03
C LYS A 130 3.26 -11.47 -7.19
N ILE A 131 3.01 -10.16 -7.16
CA ILE A 131 1.69 -9.57 -7.34
C ILE A 131 1.08 -9.98 -8.69
N SER A 132 1.87 -9.95 -9.77
CA SER A 132 1.43 -10.46 -11.06
C SER A 132 0.97 -11.92 -10.95
N LYS A 133 1.69 -12.80 -10.26
CA LYS A 133 1.28 -14.21 -10.10
C LYS A 133 0.03 -14.40 -9.23
N MET A 134 -0.15 -13.56 -8.21
CA MET A 134 -1.30 -13.62 -7.29
C MET A 134 -2.61 -13.11 -7.91
N LEU A 135 -2.52 -12.14 -8.82
CA LEU A 135 -3.68 -11.58 -9.50
C LEU A 135 -4.26 -12.53 -10.55
N ARG A 136 -5.59 -12.57 -10.64
CA ARG A 136 -6.31 -13.18 -11.76
C ARG A 136 -6.04 -12.43 -13.06
N LYS A 137 -6.33 -13.06 -14.19
CA LYS A 137 -6.38 -12.36 -15.48
C LYS A 137 -7.43 -11.24 -15.41
N ASN A 138 -7.08 -10.06 -15.90
CA ASN A 138 -7.84 -8.82 -15.74
C ASN A 138 -8.02 -8.37 -14.27
N GLY A 139 -7.16 -8.84 -13.36
CA GLY A 139 -7.11 -8.34 -11.99
C GLY A 139 -6.48 -6.95 -11.93
N MET A 140 -6.92 -6.14 -10.97
CA MET A 140 -6.53 -4.73 -10.85
C MET A 140 -5.42 -4.54 -9.82
N LEU A 141 -4.52 -3.60 -10.07
CA LEU A 141 -3.43 -3.21 -9.19
C LEU A 141 -3.47 -1.70 -8.95
N TYR A 142 -3.49 -1.31 -7.68
CA TYR A 142 -3.28 0.05 -7.22
C TYR A 142 -1.93 0.16 -6.52
N ILE A 143 -1.13 1.15 -6.88
CA ILE A 143 0.10 1.52 -6.17
C ILE A 143 0.06 3.00 -5.87
N SER A 144 0.42 3.40 -4.66
CA SER A 144 0.79 4.79 -4.36
C SER A 144 2.16 4.89 -3.71
N CYS A 145 2.92 5.92 -4.08
CA CYS A 145 4.29 6.14 -3.61
C CYS A 145 4.73 7.58 -3.88
N MET A 146 5.82 8.01 -3.25
CA MET A 146 6.42 9.32 -3.52
C MET A 146 7.30 9.29 -4.77
N GLU A 147 7.17 10.32 -5.61
CA GLU A 147 7.93 10.54 -6.84
C GLU A 147 9.35 11.06 -6.55
N GLY A 148 10.36 10.40 -7.13
CA GLY A 148 11.74 10.86 -7.06
C GLY A 148 12.76 9.73 -7.14
N THR A 149 14.02 10.07 -6.86
CA THR A 149 15.15 9.12 -6.92
C THR A 149 15.86 8.96 -5.57
N LYS A 150 15.37 9.62 -4.52
CA LYS A 150 16.00 9.60 -3.20
C LYS A 150 15.65 8.32 -2.44
N SER A 151 16.58 7.85 -1.62
CA SER A 151 16.32 6.79 -0.66
C SER A 151 17.15 7.01 0.59
N GLY A 152 16.60 6.72 1.76
CA GLY A 152 17.29 6.93 3.03
C GLY A 152 16.34 6.91 4.23
N PHE A 153 16.90 7.17 5.41
CA PHE A 153 16.08 7.35 6.60
C PHE A 153 15.60 8.79 6.71
N GLU A 154 14.32 8.96 7.01
CA GLU A 154 13.69 10.24 7.27
C GLU A 154 12.86 10.13 8.56
N THR A 155 12.70 11.24 9.26
CA THR A 155 11.73 11.37 10.35
C THR A 155 10.41 11.88 9.79
N THR A 156 9.29 11.47 10.38
CA THR A 156 7.96 11.94 9.98
C THR A 156 7.28 12.66 11.14
N SER A 157 6.20 13.38 10.85
CA SER A 157 5.43 14.08 11.89
C SER A 157 4.81 13.17 12.95
N PHE A 158 4.72 11.87 12.67
CA PHE A 158 4.15 10.87 13.57
C PHE A 158 5.22 9.99 14.21
N SER A 159 6.48 10.01 13.73
CA SER A 159 7.50 9.07 14.18
C SER A 159 8.13 9.42 15.54
N ASP A 160 7.76 10.56 16.14
CA ASP A 160 8.33 11.09 17.40
C ASP A 160 9.87 11.06 17.41
N GLY A 161 10.49 11.47 16.30
CA GLY A 161 11.94 11.45 16.10
C GLY A 161 12.53 10.10 15.71
N GLY A 162 11.73 9.04 15.63
CA GLY A 162 12.11 7.75 15.06
C GLY A 162 12.38 7.83 13.56
N ASN A 163 13.30 6.99 13.09
CA ASN A 163 13.76 6.96 11.70
C ASN A 163 13.02 5.88 10.90
N ILE A 164 12.45 6.28 9.75
CA ILE A 164 11.76 5.39 8.82
C ILE A 164 12.52 5.39 7.50
N TYR A 165 12.80 4.21 6.96
CA TYR A 165 13.41 4.11 5.64
C TYR A 165 12.36 4.39 4.57
N PHE A 166 12.70 5.30 3.65
CA PHE A 166 11.93 5.60 2.46
C PHE A 166 12.78 5.41 1.20
N ASN A 167 12.11 4.98 0.14
CA ASN A 167 12.61 4.88 -1.22
C ASN A 167 11.56 5.49 -2.14
N TYR A 168 11.99 6.51 -2.89
CA TYR A 168 11.16 7.24 -3.83
C TYR A 168 11.32 6.60 -5.20
N TYR A 169 10.27 6.65 -6.00
CA TYR A 169 10.24 5.97 -7.29
C TYR A 169 10.01 6.96 -8.42
N THR A 170 10.59 6.69 -9.58
CA THR A 170 10.26 7.42 -10.80
C THR A 170 9.16 6.69 -11.56
N GLU A 171 8.41 7.43 -12.38
CA GLU A 171 7.40 6.84 -13.24
C GLU A 171 8.01 5.79 -14.19
N GLU A 172 9.18 6.08 -14.76
CA GLU A 172 9.85 5.21 -15.73
C GLU A 172 10.22 3.87 -15.09
N PHE A 173 10.71 3.90 -13.84
CA PHE A 173 11.08 2.69 -13.12
C PHE A 173 9.86 1.78 -12.89
N LEU A 174 8.77 2.33 -12.36
CA LEU A 174 7.57 1.55 -12.07
C LEU A 174 6.90 1.07 -13.36
N THR A 175 6.80 1.93 -14.37
CA THR A 175 6.24 1.59 -15.68
C THR A 175 6.97 0.41 -16.31
N HIS A 176 8.30 0.46 -16.36
CA HIS A 176 9.10 -0.62 -16.92
C HIS A 176 8.87 -1.96 -16.21
N ILE A 177 8.76 -1.96 -14.88
CA ILE A 177 8.57 -3.20 -14.11
C ILE A 177 7.15 -3.73 -14.27
N LEU A 178 6.15 -2.85 -14.28
CA LEU A 178 4.75 -3.22 -14.49
C LEU A 178 4.57 -3.88 -15.86
N GLU A 179 5.07 -3.27 -16.94
CA GLU A 179 5.00 -3.83 -18.29
C GLU A 179 5.71 -5.19 -18.39
N LYS A 180 6.91 -5.30 -17.81
CA LYS A 180 7.66 -6.57 -17.76
C LYS A 180 6.89 -7.68 -17.04
N ASN A 181 5.98 -7.32 -16.12
CA ASN A 181 5.15 -8.23 -15.35
C ASN A 181 3.73 -8.38 -15.90
N GLN A 182 3.52 -8.08 -17.19
CA GLN A 182 2.23 -8.23 -17.89
C GLN A 182 1.13 -7.38 -17.26
N PHE A 183 1.47 -6.17 -16.84
CA PHE A 183 0.49 -5.16 -16.49
C PHE A 183 0.33 -4.17 -17.64
N LYS A 184 -0.92 -3.90 -18.02
CA LYS A 184 -1.30 -2.72 -18.79
C LYS A 184 -1.63 -1.60 -17.80
N ILE A 185 -0.89 -0.50 -17.89
CA ILE A 185 -1.19 0.71 -17.12
C ILE A 185 -2.47 1.34 -17.69
N LEU A 186 -3.40 1.68 -16.81
CA LEU A 186 -4.67 2.31 -17.15
C LEU A 186 -4.63 3.82 -16.88
N GLU A 187 -3.98 4.20 -15.78
CA GLU A 187 -3.95 5.58 -15.29
C GLU A 187 -2.71 5.81 -14.42
N ILE A 188 -2.14 7.01 -14.51
CA ILE A 188 -1.08 7.50 -13.62
C ILE A 188 -1.50 8.90 -13.17
N ASN A 189 -1.78 9.05 -11.87
CA ASN A 189 -2.13 10.34 -11.27
C ASN A 189 -0.98 10.88 -10.43
N ARG A 190 -0.93 12.20 -10.30
CA ARG A 190 -0.02 12.89 -9.40
C ARG A 190 -0.79 13.80 -8.46
N GLN A 191 -0.33 13.87 -7.21
CA GLN A 191 -0.87 14.78 -6.22
C GLN A 191 0.27 15.38 -5.41
N ASN A 192 0.22 16.69 -5.18
CA ASN A 192 1.19 17.34 -4.31
C ASN A 192 0.78 17.15 -2.85
N TYR A 193 1.77 16.79 -2.02
CA TYR A 193 1.68 16.73 -0.57
C TYR A 193 2.59 17.82 0.01
N SER A 194 2.00 18.72 0.80
CA SER A 194 2.75 19.78 1.48
C SER A 194 3.27 19.27 2.81
N GLU A 195 4.58 19.30 2.99
CA GLU A 195 5.25 18.95 4.22
C GLU A 195 5.17 20.10 5.23
N ASN A 196 5.39 19.78 6.51
CA ASN A 196 5.35 20.77 7.59
C ASN A 196 6.45 21.84 7.47
N ASP A 197 7.56 21.55 6.79
CA ASP A 197 8.66 22.48 6.55
C ASP A 197 8.43 23.38 5.31
N GLY A 198 7.27 23.26 4.66
CA GLY A 198 6.90 24.00 3.47
C GLY A 198 7.44 23.40 2.17
N SER A 199 8.21 22.32 2.24
CA SER A 199 8.56 21.55 1.04
C SER A 199 7.34 20.83 0.47
N ILE A 200 7.41 20.49 -0.81
CA ILE A 200 6.35 19.77 -1.51
C ILE A 200 6.94 18.47 -2.02
N THR A 201 6.30 17.37 -1.62
CA THR A 201 6.52 16.05 -2.22
C THR A 201 5.43 15.80 -3.24
N THR A 202 5.75 15.14 -4.35
CA THR A 202 4.73 14.70 -5.31
C THR A 202 4.49 13.21 -5.11
N ASP A 203 3.25 12.83 -4.88
CA ASP A 203 2.81 11.44 -4.82
C ASP A 203 2.32 10.98 -6.19
N MET A 204 2.67 9.76 -6.57
CA MET A 204 2.17 9.08 -7.76
C MET A 204 1.21 7.96 -7.39
N PHE A 205 0.20 7.79 -8.23
CA PHE A 205 -0.80 6.73 -8.12
C PHE A 205 -0.89 5.98 -9.45
N PHE A 206 -0.62 4.68 -9.45
CA PHE A 206 -0.71 3.83 -10.64
C PHE A 206 -1.93 2.93 -10.54
N PHE A 207 -2.77 2.94 -11.57
CA PHE A 207 -3.81 1.93 -11.77
C PHE A 207 -3.38 1.05 -12.93
N ALA A 208 -3.32 -0.26 -12.71
CA ALA A 208 -2.90 -1.20 -13.73
C ALA A 208 -3.78 -2.45 -13.74
N CYS A 209 -3.85 -3.11 -14.89
CA CYS A 209 -4.61 -4.33 -15.11
C CYS A 209 -3.66 -5.44 -15.58
N LYS A 210 -3.74 -6.62 -14.96
CA LYS A 210 -2.98 -7.79 -15.40
C LYS A 210 -3.56 -8.35 -16.71
N VAL A 211 -2.76 -8.40 -17.78
CA VAL A 211 -3.17 -8.90 -19.12
C VAL A 211 -2.84 -10.37 -19.35
#